data_AF-A0A3D5EZB4-F1
#
_entry.id   AF-A0A3D5EZB4-F1
#
_cell.length_a   1.000
_cell.length_b   1.000
_cell.length_c   1.000
_cell.angle_alpha   90.00
_cell.angle_beta   90.00
_cell.angle_gamma   90.00
#
_symmetry.space_group_name_H-M   'P 1'
#
loop_
_entity.id
_entity.type
_entity.pdbx_description
1 polymer ?
#
loop_
_entity_poly.entity_id
_entity_poly.type
_entity_poly.pdbx_seq_one_letter_code
_entity_poly.pdbx_strand_id
1 'polypeptide(L)'
;MIADAAPHGETTGLATTALAAMGVVFGDIGTSPLYTMKEVFGGHHPLAVTEGNVLGILSLVFWALTITVSLKYVLFIMRADNKGEGGIMALTALAL
;
A
#
# COMPACT_ATOMS: atom_id res chain seq x y z
N MET A 1 26.08 -35.78 -11.66
CA MET A 1 25.72 -34.68 -10.74
C MET A 1 24.99 -33.62 -11.53
N ILE A 2 23.69 -33.83 -11.79
CA ILE A 2 22.73 -32.79 -12.16
C ILE A 2 21.46 -33.22 -11.43
N ALA A 3 21.15 -32.53 -10.33
CA ALA A 3 19.87 -32.69 -9.66
C ALA A 3 18.83 -31.98 -10.53
N ASP A 4 17.90 -32.77 -11.04
CA ASP A 4 16.68 -32.37 -11.71
C ASP A 4 15.92 -31.34 -10.86
N ALA A 5 15.65 -30.18 -11.44
CA ALA A 5 14.88 -29.13 -10.80
C ALA A 5 13.41 -29.58 -10.75
N ALA A 6 12.96 -29.95 -9.56
CA ALA A 6 11.60 -30.44 -9.34
C ALA A 6 10.56 -29.40 -9.83
N PRO A 7 9.55 -29.82 -10.61
CA PRO A 7 8.47 -28.94 -11.05
C PRO A 7 7.57 -28.63 -9.85
N HIS A 8 7.60 -27.39 -9.36
CA HIS A 8 6.64 -26.91 -8.36
C HIS A 8 5.34 -26.50 -9.06
N GLY A 9 4.62 -27.51 -9.55
CA GLY A 9 3.25 -27.40 -9.99
C GLY A 9 2.32 -27.98 -8.92
N GLU A 10 2.08 -27.24 -7.84
CA GLU A 10 0.92 -27.47 -6.99
C GLU A 10 -0.06 -26.33 -7.20
N THR A 11 -1.32 -26.70 -7.41
CA THR A 11 -2.52 -25.86 -7.53
C THR A 11 -2.73 -25.00 -6.28
N THR A 12 -1.82 -24.06 -6.06
CA THR A 12 -1.98 -22.93 -5.15
C THR A 12 -3.13 -22.14 -5.74
N GLY A 13 -4.36 -22.44 -5.31
CA GLY A 13 -5.57 -21.92 -5.94
C GLY A 13 -5.47 -20.40 -6.05
N LEU A 14 -5.91 -19.82 -7.16
CA LEU A 14 -5.79 -18.38 -7.46
C LEU A 14 -6.17 -17.47 -6.27
N ALA A 15 -7.10 -17.90 -5.42
CA ALA A 15 -7.46 -17.22 -4.18
C ALA A 15 -6.29 -17.10 -3.18
N THR A 16 -5.47 -18.14 -3.01
CA THR A 16 -4.31 -18.16 -2.10
C THR A 16 -3.19 -17.25 -2.59
N THR A 17 -2.88 -17.24 -3.90
CA THR A 17 -1.91 -16.31 -4.47
C THR A 17 -2.42 -14.87 -4.44
N ALA A 18 -3.71 -14.64 -4.69
CA ALA A 18 -4.32 -13.32 -4.56
C ALA A 18 -4.28 -12.80 -3.12
N LEU A 19 -4.57 -13.65 -2.12
CA LEU A 19 -4.45 -13.30 -0.70
C LEU A 19 -3.01 -12.93 -0.32
N ALA A 20 -2.03 -13.71 -0.80
CA ALA A 20 -0.62 -13.41 -0.57
C ALA A 20 -0.21 -12.07 -1.20
N ALA A 21 -0.62 -11.81 -2.45
CA ALA A 21 -0.33 -10.54 -3.13
C ALA A 21 -0.99 -9.35 -2.43
N MET A 22 -2.25 -9.48 -1.99
CA MET A 22 -2.92 -8.45 -1.19
C MET A 22 -2.17 -8.20 0.12
N GLY A 23 -1.71 -9.24 0.81
CA GLY A 23 -0.93 -9.12 2.04
C GLY A 23 0.36 -8.31 1.84
N VAL A 24 1.08 -8.51 0.74
CA VAL A 24 2.28 -7.74 0.39
C VAL A 24 1.94 -6.26 0.17
N VAL A 25 0.89 -5.96 -0.60
CA VAL A 25 0.49 -4.58 -0.92
C VAL A 25 0.01 -3.83 0.33
N PHE A 26 -0.85 -4.45 1.14
CA PHE A 26 -1.29 -3.85 2.40
C PHE A 26 -0.13 -3.72 3.40
N GLY A 27 0.83 -4.63 3.37
CA GLY A 27 2.08 -4.54 4.13
C GLY A 27 2.89 -3.29 3.75
N ASP A 28 3.13 -3.07 2.45
CA ASP A 28 3.86 -1.91 1.95
C ASP A 28 3.20 -0.57 2.35
N ILE A 29 1.86 -0.48 2.21
CA ILE A 29 1.07 0.69 2.65
C ILE A 29 1.29 0.98 4.14
N GLY A 30 1.34 -0.06 4.97
CA GLY A 30 1.48 0.03 6.42
C GLY A 30 2.88 0.38 6.92
N THR A 31 3.93 0.27 6.09
CA THR A 31 5.29 0.64 6.51
C THR A 31 5.43 2.15 6.75
N SER A 32 4.78 2.97 5.93
CA SER A 32 4.90 4.43 6.00
C SER A 32 4.35 5.04 7.32
N PRO A 33 3.19 4.63 7.87
CA PRO A 33 2.81 5.01 9.22
C PRO A 33 3.80 4.55 10.30
N LEU A 34 4.35 3.34 10.19
CA LEU A 34 5.29 2.83 11.20
C LEU A 34 6.55 3.68 11.27
N TYR A 35 7.10 4.09 10.13
CA TYR A 35 8.23 5.03 10.08
C TYR A 35 7.85 6.40 10.62
N THR A 36 6.64 6.88 10.30
CA THR A 36 6.15 8.17 10.81
C THR A 36 6.05 8.14 12.34
N MET A 37 5.50 7.08 12.93
CA MET A 37 5.42 6.93 14.38
C MET A 37 6.80 6.89 15.03
N LYS A 38 7.75 6.16 14.41
CA LYS A 38 9.14 6.12 14.87
C LYS A 38 9.78 7.51 14.85
N GLU A 39 9.57 8.28 13.79
CA GLU A 39 10.15 9.61 13.64
C GLU A 39 9.53 10.62 14.62
N VAL A 40 8.22 10.58 14.81
CA VAL A 40 7.52 11.54 15.66
C VAL A 40 7.87 11.38 17.15
N PHE A 41 8.09 10.15 17.62
CA PHE A 41 8.38 9.88 19.03
C PHE A 41 9.86 9.61 19.34
N GLY A 42 10.66 9.24 18.33
CA GLY A 42 12.06 8.87 18.49
C GLY A 42 13.04 9.60 17.56
N GLY A 43 12.57 10.58 16.78
CA GLY A 43 13.38 11.38 15.87
C GLY A 43 14.09 12.55 16.54
N HIS A 44 14.53 13.52 15.73
CA HIS A 44 15.35 14.66 16.17
C HIS A 44 14.61 15.62 17.12
N HIS A 45 13.28 15.70 17.02
CA HIS A 45 12.42 16.50 17.89
C HIS A 45 11.28 15.62 18.43
N PRO A 46 11.54 14.78 19.43
CA PRO A 46 10.57 13.80 19.88
C PRO A 46 9.41 14.49 20.60
N LEU A 47 8.20 14.20 20.16
CA LEU A 47 7.01 14.56 20.92
C LEU A 47 6.94 13.69 22.18
N ALA A 48 6.49 14.27 23.29
CA ALA A 48 6.23 13.49 24.50
C ALA A 48 5.15 12.43 24.20
N VAL A 49 5.40 11.19 24.62
CA VAL A 49 4.44 10.07 24.51
C VAL A 49 3.34 10.27 25.55
N THR A 50 2.41 11.15 25.24
CA THR A 50 1.18 11.40 26.00
C THR A 50 0.00 10.84 25.24
N GLU A 51 -1.07 10.43 25.94
CA GLU A 51 -2.27 9.88 25.31
C GLU A 51 -2.84 10.83 24.24
N GLY A 52 -2.86 12.14 24.52
CA GLY A 52 -3.33 13.15 23.58
C GLY A 52 -2.51 13.21 22.29
N ASN A 53 -1.18 13.14 22.38
CA ASN A 53 -0.30 13.14 21.20
C ASN A 53 -0.45 11.86 20.39
N VAL A 54 -0.51 10.70 21.04
CA VAL A 54 -0.67 9.40 20.37
C VAL A 54 -1.98 9.35 19.60
N LEU A 55 -3.10 9.71 20.24
CA LEU A 55 -4.41 9.75 19.59
C LEU A 55 -4.46 10.79 18.47
N GLY A 56 -3.81 11.95 18.67
CA GLY A 56 -3.69 12.98 17.65
C GLY A 56 -2.98 12.48 16.39
N ILE A 57 -1.81 11.86 16.53
CA ILE A 57 -1.04 11.34 15.40
C ILE A 57 -1.77 10.17 14.73
N LEU A 58 -2.36 9.25 15.49
CA LEU A 58 -3.17 8.16 14.94
C LEU A 58 -4.34 8.69 14.10
N SER A 59 -5.00 9.76 14.56
CA SER A 59 -6.06 10.42 13.79
C SER A 59 -5.53 11.04 12.50
N LEU A 60 -4.38 11.72 12.55
CA LEU A 60 -3.74 12.30 11.36
C LEU A 60 -3.36 11.22 10.33
N VAL A 61 -2.77 10.11 10.78
CA VAL A 61 -2.43 8.96 9.92
C VAL A 61 -3.70 8.38 9.30
N PHE A 62 -4.74 8.16 10.10
CA PHE A 62 -6.02 7.63 9.62
C PHE A 62 -6.61 8.53 8.53
N TRP A 63 -6.76 9.83 8.80
CA TRP A 63 -7.31 10.78 7.83
C TRP A 63 -6.44 10.95 6.59
N ALA A 64 -5.11 10.94 6.74
CA ALA A 64 -4.18 11.00 5.61
C ALA A 64 -4.35 9.80 4.68
N LEU A 65 -4.46 8.58 5.23
CA LEU A 65 -4.70 7.37 4.44
C LEU A 65 -6.09 7.41 3.79
N THR A 66 -7.13 7.78 4.52
CA THR A 66 -8.51 7.89 3.99
C THR A 66 -8.58 8.86 2.81
N ILE A 67 -8.02 10.06 2.97
CA ILE A 67 -8.01 11.07 1.91
C ILE A 67 -7.16 10.59 0.73
N THR A 68 -5.97 10.05 0.99
CA THR A 68 -5.09 9.58 -0.08
C THR A 68 -5.77 8.48 -0.90
N VAL A 69 -6.29 7.43 -0.27
CA VAL A 69 -6.97 6.32 -0.97
C VAL A 69 -8.24 6.82 -1.68
N SER A 70 -9.09 7.60 -1.02
CA SER A 70 -10.37 8.01 -1.59
C SER A 70 -10.23 9.08 -2.67
N LEU A 71 -9.43 10.12 -2.42
CA LEU A 71 -9.29 11.25 -3.34
C LEU A 71 -8.28 10.92 -4.44
N LYS A 72 -7.04 10.59 -4.08
CA LYS A 72 -5.99 10.38 -5.08
C LYS A 72 -6.21 9.08 -5.86
N TYR A 73 -6.47 7.97 -5.18
CA TYR A 73 -6.56 6.67 -5.87
C TYR A 73 -7.93 6.42 -6.49
N VAL A 74 -9.03 6.61 -5.74
CA VAL A 74 -10.37 6.32 -6.30
C VAL A 74 -10.82 7.38 -7.30
N LEU A 75 -10.58 8.68 -7.06
CA LEU A 75 -11.10 9.72 -7.98
C LEU A 75 -10.20 10.01 -9.18
N PHE A 76 -8.88 9.78 -9.10
CA PHE A 76 -7.99 10.01 -10.27
C PHE A 76 -7.56 8.71 -10.92
N ILE A 77 -7.02 7.75 -10.16
CA ILE A 77 -6.42 6.54 -10.75
C ILE A 77 -7.48 5.57 -11.28
N MET A 78 -8.57 5.35 -10.54
CA MET A 78 -9.67 4.48 -11.00
C MET A 78 -10.55 5.13 -12.08
N ARG A 79 -10.49 6.46 -12.23
CA ARG A 79 -11.22 7.24 -13.26
C ARG A 79 -10.40 7.50 -14.51
N ALA A 80 -9.08 7.28 -14.46
CA ALA A 80 -8.24 7.28 -15.64
C ALA A 80 -8.47 5.97 -16.39
N ASP A 81 -9.48 5.96 -17.26
CA ASP A 81 -9.74 4.90 -18.23
C ASP A 81 -9.41 5.38 -19.65
N ASN A 82 -8.87 4.50 -20.47
CA ASN A 82 -8.65 4.76 -21.89
C ASN A 82 -9.30 3.64 -22.69
N LYS A 83 -10.45 3.94 -23.31
CA LYS A 83 -11.20 3.00 -24.17
C LYS A 83 -11.47 1.62 -23.54
N GLY A 84 -11.79 1.58 -22.25
CA GLY A 84 -12.18 0.35 -21.55
C GLY A 84 -11.03 -0.42 -20.88
N GLU A 85 -9.78 0.02 -21.02
CA GLU A 85 -8.69 -0.39 -20.14
C GLU A 85 -8.54 0.65 -19.03
N GLY A 86 -8.76 0.26 -17.77
CA GLY A 86 -8.62 1.13 -16.62
C GLY A 86 -7.21 1.05 -16.01
N GLY A 87 -6.76 2.14 -15.37
CA GLY A 87 -5.56 2.13 -14.53
C GLY A 87 -4.27 2.51 -15.27
N ILE A 88 -3.15 1.87 -14.93
CA ILE A 88 -1.81 2.28 -15.39
C ILE A 88 -1.61 2.23 -16.92
N MET A 89 -2.30 1.30 -17.61
CA MET A 89 -2.25 1.18 -19.09
C MET A 89 -2.95 2.36 -19.79
N ALA A 90 -3.98 2.92 -19.16
CA ALA A 90 -4.63 4.14 -19.65
C ALA A 90 -3.75 5.38 -19.46
N LEU A 91 -3.06 5.46 -18.31
CA LEU A 91 -2.16 6.58 -17.99
C LEU A 91 -0.92 6.59 -18.89
N THR A 92 -0.33 5.42 -19.20
CA THR A 92 0.80 5.34 -20.15
C THR A 92 0.38 5.68 -21.58
N ALA A 93 -0.85 5.34 -21.99
CA ALA A 93 -1.39 5.68 -23.30
C ALA A 93 -1.85 7.15 -23.46
N LEU A 94 -2.03 7.89 -22.36
CA LEU A 94 -2.30 9.34 -22.38
C LEU A 94 -1.01 10.18 -22.26
N ALA A 95 0.01 9.65 -21.59
CA ALA A 95 1.31 10.32 -21.43
C ALA A 95 2.25 10.15 -22.64
N LEU A 96 1.99 9.15 -23.50
CA LEU A 96 2.63 8.97 -24.81
C LEU A 96 1.74 9.53 -25.92
#